data_AF-A0A4Z1FCP2-F1
#
_entry.id   AF-A0A4Z1FCP2-F1
#
_cell.length_a   1.000
_cell.length_b   1.000
_cell.length_c   1.000
_cell.angle_alpha   90.00
_cell.angle_beta   90.00
_cell.angle_gamma   90.00
#
_symmetry.space_group_name_H-M   'P 1'
#
loop_
_entity.id
_entity.type
_entity.pdbx_description
1 polymer ?
#
loop_
_entity_poly.entity_id
_entity_poly.type
_entity_poly.pdbx_seq_one_letter_code
_entity_poly.pdbx_strand_id
1 'polypeptide(L)'
;MQLSLSTSIKAFLASYYSQSKDFVKAQNLFRDDMITAISILEDEDPDNDPIGYKSLIGCFIHTGDDQNALNAWSLLYLNDTLTCSDDDEDESTRSGPLDAKCEGECGKKWTYADDFYMCKSCYQTIFCGDCLEELTGNRLTTWVCHPEHSWLHVPPWNDGNVAGKGIVRVMDESDSPKEVKISDWIKDLKRIWEIQEE
;
A
#
# COMPACT_ATOMS: atom_id res chain seq x y z
N MET A 1 -4.71 -15.58 7.32
CA MET A 1 -5.35 -14.85 6.22
C MET A 1 -5.45 -15.78 5.03
N GLN A 2 -6.64 -16.32 4.74
CA GLN A 2 -6.86 -17.24 3.62
C GLN A 2 -6.96 -16.38 2.35
N LEU A 3 -5.86 -16.28 1.61
CA LEU A 3 -5.81 -15.66 0.29
C LEU A 3 -6.85 -16.34 -0.61
N SER A 4 -7.81 -15.57 -1.13
CA SER A 4 -8.64 -16.09 -2.21
C SER A 4 -7.77 -16.08 -3.47
N LEU A 5 -7.59 -17.23 -4.10
CA LEU A 5 -6.94 -17.37 -5.42
C LEU A 5 -7.50 -16.35 -6.43
N SER A 6 -8.78 -15.98 -6.27
CA SER A 6 -9.47 -14.97 -7.07
C SER A 6 -8.77 -13.60 -7.03
N THR A 7 -8.33 -13.15 -5.84
CA THR A 7 -7.69 -11.84 -5.68
C THR A 7 -6.33 -11.79 -6.39
N SER A 8 -5.54 -12.86 -6.30
CA SER A 8 -4.24 -12.93 -6.98
C SER A 8 -4.38 -12.99 -8.50
N ILE A 9 -5.38 -13.71 -9.03
CA ILE A 9 -5.69 -13.73 -10.47
C ILE A 9 -6.14 -12.34 -10.94
N LYS A 10 -7.01 -11.68 -10.16
CA LYS A 10 -7.48 -10.32 -10.44
C LYS A 10 -6.33 -9.32 -10.52
N ALA A 11 -5.44 -9.34 -9.53
CA ALA A 11 -4.24 -8.51 -9.49
C ALA A 11 -3.36 -8.68 -10.73
N PHE A 12 -3.05 -9.93 -11.10
CA PHE A 12 -2.22 -10.22 -12.27
C PHE A 12 -2.87 -9.72 -13.56
N LEU A 13 -4.17 -9.98 -13.76
CA LEU A 13 -4.89 -9.57 -14.95
C LEU A 13 -5.03 -8.04 -15.07
N ALA A 14 -5.33 -7.34 -13.96
CA ALA A 14 -5.38 -5.88 -13.96
C ALA A 14 -4.02 -5.27 -14.29
N SER A 15 -2.96 -5.83 -13.70
CA SER A 15 -1.59 -5.38 -13.96
C SER A 15 -1.21 -5.54 -15.44
N TYR A 16 -1.63 -6.64 -16.08
CA TYR A 16 -1.48 -6.83 -17.52
C TYR A 16 -2.22 -5.77 -18.34
N TYR A 17 -3.47 -5.45 -17.97
CA TYR A 17 -4.22 -4.39 -18.63
C TYR A 17 -3.57 -3.01 -18.45
N SER A 18 -3.09 -2.68 -17.25
CA SER A 18 -2.38 -1.43 -16.98
C SER A 18 -1.07 -1.31 -17.76
N GLN A 19 -0.29 -2.39 -17.86
CA GLN A 19 0.92 -2.43 -18.71
C GLN A 19 0.57 -2.22 -20.20
N SER A 20 -0.58 -2.74 -20.63
CA SER A 20 -1.13 -2.54 -21.97
C SER A 20 -1.81 -1.17 -22.15
N LYS A 21 -1.80 -0.31 -21.13
CA LYS A 21 -2.48 1.01 -21.07
C LYS A 21 -4.00 0.96 -21.21
N ASP A 22 -4.61 -0.18 -20.92
CA ASP A 22 -6.06 -0.38 -20.85
C ASP A 22 -6.55 -0.20 -19.40
N PHE A 23 -6.38 1.02 -18.87
CA PHE A 23 -6.66 1.34 -17.47
C PHE A 23 -8.13 1.13 -17.10
N VAL A 24 -9.06 1.33 -18.05
CA VAL A 24 -10.49 1.11 -17.85
C VAL A 24 -10.77 -0.36 -17.51
N LYS A 25 -10.17 -1.32 -18.24
CA LYS A 25 -10.32 -2.74 -17.90
C LYS A 25 -9.67 -3.10 -16.58
N ALA A 26 -8.50 -2.52 -16.28
CA ALA A 26 -7.84 -2.75 -15.00
C ALA A 26 -8.70 -2.26 -13.82
N GLN A 27 -9.22 -1.03 -13.89
CA GLN A 27 -10.09 -0.44 -12.87
C GLN A 27 -11.39 -1.23 -12.69
N ASN A 28 -12.03 -1.64 -13.80
CA ASN A 28 -13.27 -2.42 -13.72
C ASN A 28 -13.12 -3.74 -12.97
N LEU A 29 -11.94 -4.38 -13.00
CA LEU A 29 -11.69 -5.58 -12.21
C LEU A 29 -11.74 -5.32 -10.70
N PHE A 30 -11.27 -4.15 -10.26
CA PHE A 30 -11.13 -3.76 -8.86
C PHE A 30 -12.25 -2.84 -8.36
N ARG A 31 -13.28 -2.57 -9.17
CA ARG A 31 -14.33 -1.61 -8.81
C ARG A 31 -15.06 -1.99 -7.51
N ASP A 32 -15.41 -3.26 -7.35
CA ASP A 32 -16.08 -3.73 -6.13
C ASP A 32 -15.14 -3.72 -4.91
N ASP A 33 -13.85 -3.99 -5.11
CA ASP A 33 -12.84 -3.92 -4.06
C ASP A 33 -12.62 -2.46 -3.62
N MET A 34 -12.63 -1.51 -4.56
CA MET A 34 -12.55 -0.07 -4.28
C MET A 34 -13.76 0.41 -3.48
N ILE A 35 -14.98 0.00 -3.87
CA ILE A 35 -16.20 0.30 -3.10
C ILE A 35 -16.08 -0.24 -1.67
N THR A 36 -15.70 -1.52 -1.53
CA THR A 36 -15.55 -2.15 -0.22
C THR A 36 -14.51 -1.42 0.64
N ALA A 37 -13.35 -1.07 0.07
CA ALA A 37 -12.31 -0.34 0.76
C ALA A 37 -12.77 1.03 1.25
N ILE A 38 -13.51 1.76 0.41
CA ILE A 38 -14.08 3.07 0.77
C ILE A 38 -15.16 2.92 1.85
N SER A 39 -16.03 1.91 1.76
CA SER A 39 -17.05 1.66 2.78
C SER A 39 -16.44 1.39 4.15
N ILE A 40 -15.32 0.65 4.22
CA ILE A 40 -14.56 0.46 5.47
C ILE A 40 -14.10 1.82 6.01
N LEU A 41 -13.51 2.68 5.17
CA LEU A 41 -12.99 3.98 5.61
C LEU A 41 -14.08 5.02 5.99
N GLU A 42 -15.35 4.72 5.73
CA GLU A 42 -16.49 5.59 6.03
C GLU A 42 -17.39 5.07 7.15
N ASP A 43 -17.09 3.90 7.73
CA ASP A 43 -17.96 3.21 8.69
C ASP A 43 -17.83 3.72 10.15
N GLU A 44 -17.07 4.79 10.36
CA GLU A 44 -16.75 5.39 11.66
C GLU A 44 -15.96 4.49 12.64
N ASP A 45 -15.40 3.35 12.18
CA ASP A 45 -14.56 2.44 12.95
C ASP A 45 -13.06 2.58 12.60
N PRO A 46 -12.31 3.46 13.30
CA PRO A 46 -10.90 3.71 12.99
C PRO A 46 -9.98 2.51 13.25
N ASP A 47 -10.43 1.44 13.92
CA ASP A 47 -9.59 0.26 14.16
C ASP A 47 -9.44 -0.58 12.88
N ASN A 48 -10.41 -0.49 11.97
CA ASN A 48 -10.40 -1.22 10.71
C ASN A 48 -9.86 -0.40 9.52
N ASP A 49 -9.63 0.90 9.69
CA ASP A 49 -9.01 1.81 8.71
C ASP A 49 -7.78 1.21 8.00
N PRO A 50 -6.82 0.57 8.71
CA PRO A 50 -5.67 -0.06 8.04
C PRO A 50 -6.05 -1.14 7.02
N ILE A 51 -7.19 -1.81 7.18
CA ILE A 51 -7.72 -2.77 6.21
C ILE A 51 -8.20 -2.02 4.96
N GLY A 52 -8.89 -0.90 5.15
CA GLY A 52 -9.32 0.00 4.08
C GLY A 52 -8.14 0.52 3.26
N TYR A 53 -7.12 1.09 3.92
CA TYR A 53 -5.92 1.60 3.24
C TYR A 53 -5.14 0.49 2.51
N LYS A 54 -4.97 -0.70 3.10
CA LYS A 54 -4.33 -1.85 2.42
C LYS A 54 -5.10 -2.29 1.17
N SER A 55 -6.42 -2.24 1.23
CA SER A 55 -7.29 -2.58 0.10
C SER A 55 -7.18 -1.53 -1.02
N LEU A 56 -7.15 -0.24 -0.67
CA LEU A 56 -6.88 0.86 -1.61
C LEU A 56 -5.52 0.68 -2.31
N ILE A 57 -4.46 0.43 -1.55
CA ILE A 57 -3.10 0.16 -2.06
C ILE A 57 -3.11 -0.94 -3.13
N GLY A 58 -3.79 -2.06 -2.85
CA GLY A 58 -3.91 -3.17 -3.79
C GLY A 58 -4.63 -2.79 -5.08
N CYS A 59 -5.70 -1.99 -4.98
CA CYS A 59 -6.40 -1.46 -6.15
C CYS A 59 -5.48 -0.55 -6.98
N PHE A 60 -4.81 0.40 -6.34
CA PHE A 60 -3.99 1.41 -7.02
C PHE A 60 -2.79 0.80 -7.73
N ILE A 61 -2.02 -0.06 -7.07
CA ILE A 61 -0.78 -0.58 -7.67
C ILE A 61 -1.06 -1.42 -8.93
N HIS A 62 -2.15 -2.21 -8.92
CA HIS A 62 -2.49 -3.10 -10.03
C HIS A 62 -3.26 -2.39 -11.14
N THR A 63 -3.77 -1.18 -10.88
CA THR A 63 -4.40 -0.33 -11.89
C THR A 63 -3.47 0.72 -12.46
N GLY A 64 -2.25 0.84 -11.93
CA GLY A 64 -1.20 1.75 -12.44
C GLY A 64 -1.23 3.14 -11.82
N ASP A 65 -1.93 3.32 -10.69
CA ASP A 65 -2.01 4.57 -9.94
C ASP A 65 -0.98 4.60 -8.81
N ASP A 66 0.31 4.66 -9.17
CA ASP A 66 1.40 4.61 -8.21
C ASP A 66 1.31 5.73 -7.16
N GLN A 67 0.85 6.93 -7.56
CA GLN A 67 0.79 8.07 -6.67
C GLN A 67 -0.24 7.87 -5.56
N ASN A 68 -1.46 7.42 -5.90
CA ASN A 68 -2.44 7.13 -4.86
C ASN A 68 -2.04 5.90 -4.02
N ALA A 69 -1.31 4.93 -4.59
CA ALA A 69 -0.71 3.85 -3.81
C ALA A 69 0.26 4.38 -2.75
N LEU A 70 1.15 5.31 -3.11
CA LEU A 70 2.10 5.94 -2.17
C LEU A 70 1.39 6.79 -1.11
N ASN A 71 0.38 7.57 -1.52
CA ASN A 71 -0.43 8.35 -0.58
C ASN A 71 -1.09 7.43 0.46
N ALA A 72 -1.65 6.29 0.02
CA ALA A 72 -2.25 5.31 0.90
C ALA A 72 -1.22 4.60 1.82
N TRP A 73 -0.03 4.28 1.31
CA TRP A 73 1.07 3.74 2.13
C TRP A 73 1.46 4.68 3.26
N SER A 74 1.44 6.00 3.02
CA SER A 74 1.73 7.01 4.07
C SER A 74 0.76 6.99 5.24
N LEU A 75 -0.44 6.42 5.06
CA LEU A 75 -1.47 6.26 6.09
C LEU A 75 -1.33 4.98 6.91
N LEU A 76 -0.41 4.07 6.54
CA LEU A 76 -0.02 2.91 7.35
C LEU A 76 1.18 3.29 8.22
N TYR A 77 0.95 4.30 9.07
CA TYR A 77 1.96 4.94 9.89
C TYR A 77 2.14 4.29 11.27
N LEU A 78 3.17 4.77 11.95
CA LEU A 78 3.49 4.47 13.34
C LEU A 78 2.35 4.83 14.29
N ASN A 79 1.83 3.83 15.00
CA ASN A 79 0.93 4.09 16.10
C ASN A 79 1.80 4.34 17.34
N ASP A 80 2.03 5.61 17.69
CA ASP A 80 2.78 6.01 18.90
C ASP A 80 2.11 5.56 20.22
N THR A 81 1.02 4.77 20.15
CA THR A 81 0.25 4.32 21.31
C THR A 81 0.76 3.04 21.98
N LEU A 82 1.93 2.51 21.61
CA LEU A 82 2.62 1.54 22.46
C LEU A 82 3.31 2.26 23.63
N THR A 83 2.50 2.47 24.66
CA THR A 83 2.81 2.46 26.09
C THR A 83 4.29 2.54 26.46
N CYS A 84 4.65 3.62 27.17
CA CYS A 84 5.66 3.54 28.21
C CYS A 84 5.31 2.34 29.12
N SER A 85 5.98 1.21 28.95
CA SER A 85 6.11 0.25 30.03
C SER A 85 7.08 0.87 31.02
N ASP A 86 6.62 1.10 32.25
CA ASP A 86 7.39 1.77 33.31
C ASP A 86 8.65 1.01 33.78
N ASP A 87 9.04 -0.08 33.13
CA ASP A 87 10.18 -0.92 33.51
C ASP A 87 10.90 -1.47 32.27
N ASP A 88 11.62 -0.63 31.50
CA ASP A 88 12.86 -0.99 30.77
C ASP A 88 13.43 0.26 30.05
N GLU A 89 14.66 0.66 30.42
CA GLU A 89 15.47 1.60 29.61
C GLU A 89 15.98 0.87 28.37
N ASP A 90 15.15 0.66 27.35
CA ASP A 90 15.59 0.16 26.05
C ASP A 90 14.68 0.66 24.92
N GLU A 91 15.24 0.86 23.73
CA GLU A 91 14.67 1.58 22.57
C GLU A 91 13.14 1.55 22.45
N SER A 92 12.50 2.72 22.27
CA SER A 92 11.09 2.81 21.89
C SER A 92 10.83 1.98 20.62
N THR A 93 10.30 0.76 20.75
CA THR A 93 10.00 -0.10 19.61
C THR A 93 8.78 0.43 18.89
N ARG A 94 9.07 1.33 17.94
CA ARG A 94 8.18 1.86 16.91
C ARG A 94 7.35 0.72 16.28
N SER A 95 6.03 0.78 16.39
CA SER A 95 5.11 -0.23 15.83
C SER A 95 3.92 0.42 15.12
N GLY A 96 3.31 -0.32 14.19
CA GLY A 96 2.18 0.13 13.38
C GLY A 96 1.30 -1.04 12.92
N PRO A 97 0.28 -0.78 12.11
CA PRO A 97 -0.75 -1.75 11.75
C PRO A 97 -0.34 -2.70 10.60
N LEU A 98 0.86 -2.56 10.06
CA LEU A 98 1.34 -3.44 8.99
C LEU A 98 1.79 -4.79 9.57
N ASP A 99 1.47 -5.88 8.88
CA ASP A 99 2.02 -7.21 9.13
C ASP A 99 2.57 -7.68 7.79
N ALA A 100 3.77 -7.20 7.46
CA ALA A 100 4.40 -7.47 6.18
C ALA A 100 5.82 -8.00 6.39
N LYS A 101 6.27 -8.84 5.46
CA LYS A 101 7.58 -9.49 5.53
C LYS A 101 8.23 -9.51 4.16
N CYS A 102 9.55 -9.54 4.14
CA CYS A 102 10.27 -9.65 2.89
C CYS A 102 10.12 -11.06 2.31
N GLU A 103 9.80 -11.14 1.02
CA GLU A 103 9.67 -12.41 0.29
C GLU A 103 11.01 -13.03 -0.12
N GLY A 104 12.13 -12.39 0.23
CA GLY A 104 13.49 -12.88 -0.03
C GLY A 104 14.08 -13.77 1.08
N GLU A 105 13.26 -14.19 2.05
CA GLU A 105 13.66 -15.06 3.18
C GLU A 105 14.75 -14.47 4.11
N CYS A 106 15.03 -13.17 4.04
CA CYS A 106 16.04 -12.51 4.91
C CYS A 106 15.57 -12.26 6.35
N GLY A 107 14.30 -12.52 6.66
CA GLY A 107 13.71 -12.30 7.98
C GLY A 107 13.24 -10.86 8.25
N LYS A 108 13.50 -9.90 7.35
CA LYS A 108 13.00 -8.51 7.51
C LYS A 108 11.46 -8.48 7.53
N LYS A 109 10.91 -7.74 8.49
CA LYS A 109 9.48 -7.48 8.66
C LYS A 109 9.24 -5.99 8.80
N TRP A 110 8.03 -5.56 8.44
CA TRP A 110 7.60 -4.17 8.54
C TRP A 110 6.28 -4.08 9.30
N THR A 111 6.25 -3.17 10.27
CA THR A 111 5.05 -2.79 11.03
C THR A 111 4.45 -1.47 10.57
N TYR A 112 5.14 -0.74 9.69
CA TYR A 112 4.68 0.49 9.02
C TYR A 112 5.39 0.63 7.66
N ALA A 113 4.97 1.61 6.86
CA ALA A 113 5.58 1.90 5.55
C ALA A 113 7.02 2.45 5.70
N ASP A 114 8.04 1.59 5.55
CA ASP A 114 9.46 1.98 5.72
C ASP A 114 10.42 1.23 4.78
N ASP A 115 10.74 1.84 3.66
CA ASP A 115 11.76 1.41 2.71
C ASP A 115 11.62 -0.05 2.23
N PHE A 116 10.71 -0.25 1.27
CA PHE A 116 10.52 -1.52 0.58
C PHE A 116 9.98 -1.33 -0.83
N TYR A 117 10.05 -2.41 -1.61
CA TYR A 117 9.64 -2.45 -2.99
C TYR A 117 8.48 -3.42 -3.14
N MET A 118 7.33 -2.92 -3.59
CA MET A 118 6.17 -3.74 -3.88
C MET A 118 6.08 -4.07 -5.37
N CYS A 119 5.88 -5.35 -5.70
CA CYS A 119 5.69 -5.78 -7.07
C CYS A 119 4.38 -5.22 -7.62
N LYS A 120 4.42 -4.60 -8.80
CA LYS A 120 3.21 -4.07 -9.45
C LYS A 120 2.33 -5.15 -10.08
N SER A 121 2.84 -6.38 -10.23
CA SER A 121 2.14 -7.48 -10.90
C SER A 121 1.74 -8.62 -9.96
N CYS A 122 2.60 -8.98 -9.01
CA CYS A 122 2.32 -10.03 -8.04
C CYS A 122 1.55 -9.46 -6.85
N TYR A 123 0.54 -10.20 -6.38
CA TYR A 123 -0.27 -9.77 -5.26
C TYR A 123 0.52 -9.81 -3.94
N GLN A 124 0.52 -8.69 -3.20
CA GLN A 124 1.15 -8.55 -1.87
C GLN A 124 2.62 -9.01 -1.80
N THR A 125 3.34 -8.95 -2.92
CA THR A 125 4.73 -9.38 -2.97
C THR A 125 5.65 -8.19 -2.75
N ILE A 126 6.40 -8.20 -1.65
CA ILE A 126 7.32 -7.11 -1.28
C ILE A 126 8.73 -7.60 -0.98
N PHE A 127 9.72 -6.76 -1.28
CA PHE A 127 11.13 -7.02 -1.01
C PHE A 127 11.80 -5.81 -0.36
N CYS A 128 12.83 -6.05 0.45
CA CYS A 128 13.81 -5.00 0.76
C CYS A 128 14.72 -4.76 -0.46
N GLY A 129 15.50 -3.67 -0.43
CA GLY A 129 16.44 -3.34 -1.52
C GLY A 129 17.39 -4.49 -1.85
N ASP A 130 18.06 -5.05 -0.84
CA ASP A 130 19.03 -6.14 -1.03
C ASP A 130 18.38 -7.38 -1.67
N CYS A 131 17.23 -7.83 -1.17
CA CYS A 131 16.56 -9.01 -1.72
C CYS A 131 15.97 -8.75 -3.12
N LEU A 132 15.59 -7.52 -3.43
CA LEU A 132 15.21 -7.14 -4.80
C LEU A 132 16.43 -7.18 -5.74
N GLU A 133 17.59 -6.73 -5.29
CA GLU A 133 18.84 -6.84 -6.06
C GLU A 133 19.22 -8.31 -6.32
N GLU A 134 19.08 -9.18 -5.33
CA GLU A 134 19.28 -10.61 -5.49
C GLU A 134 18.25 -11.24 -6.44
N LEU A 135 16.97 -10.85 -6.36
CA LEU A 135 15.92 -11.33 -7.28
C LEU A 135 16.25 -10.94 -8.72
N THR A 136 16.51 -9.65 -8.95
CA THR A 136 16.81 -9.11 -10.29
C THR A 136 18.13 -9.67 -10.85
N GLY A 137 19.06 -10.01 -9.96
CA GLY A 137 20.31 -10.71 -10.27
C GLY A 137 20.18 -12.22 -10.50
N ASN A 138 18.98 -12.81 -10.41
CA ASN A 138 18.75 -14.27 -10.55
C ASN A 138 19.52 -15.09 -9.48
N ARG A 139 19.64 -14.54 -8.26
CA ARG A 139 20.43 -15.12 -7.15
C ARG A 139 19.58 -15.64 -5.98
N LEU A 140 18.27 -15.35 -5.95
CA LEU A 140 17.38 -15.91 -4.92
C LEU A 140 17.14 -17.41 -5.13
N THR A 141 17.10 -18.15 -4.01
CA THR A 141 16.80 -19.57 -3.97
C THR A 141 15.33 -19.89 -4.23
N THR A 142 14.43 -18.98 -3.84
CA THR A 142 12.98 -19.12 -3.97
C THR A 142 12.42 -18.05 -4.92
N TRP A 143 11.59 -18.48 -5.87
CA TRP A 143 11.05 -17.64 -6.95
C TRP A 143 9.57 -17.35 -6.71
N VAL A 144 9.30 -16.32 -5.90
CA VAL A 144 7.93 -15.82 -5.64
C VAL A 144 7.48 -14.73 -6.63
N CYS A 145 8.43 -14.16 -7.39
CA CYS A 145 8.20 -13.10 -8.37
C CYS A 145 9.14 -13.25 -9.57
N HIS A 146 8.82 -12.60 -10.70
CA HIS A 146 9.69 -12.55 -11.87
C HIS A 146 10.64 -11.33 -11.79
N PRO A 147 11.94 -11.47 -12.12
CA PRO A 147 12.95 -10.40 -12.11
C PRO A 147 12.59 -9.17 -12.95
N GLU A 148 11.86 -9.37 -14.05
CA GLU A 148 11.51 -8.31 -15.01
C GLU A 148 10.23 -7.55 -14.64
N HIS A 149 9.54 -7.92 -13.55
CA HIS A 149 8.40 -7.13 -13.10
C HIS A 149 8.82 -5.72 -12.69
N SER A 150 7.88 -4.79 -12.78
CA SER A 150 8.08 -3.42 -12.29
C SER A 150 7.74 -3.32 -10.81
N TRP A 151 8.37 -2.34 -10.15
CA TRP A 151 8.37 -2.19 -8.70
C TRP A 151 7.95 -0.79 -8.30
N LEU A 152 7.09 -0.69 -7.29
CA LEU A 152 6.79 0.55 -6.58
C LEU A 152 7.73 0.64 -5.38
N HIS A 153 8.58 1.66 -5.32
CA HIS A 153 9.39 1.94 -4.12
C HIS A 153 8.57 2.75 -3.14
N VAL A 154 8.31 2.18 -1.96
CA VAL A 154 7.83 2.91 -0.80
C VAL A 154 9.05 3.48 -0.10
N PRO A 155 9.17 4.81 0.04
CA PRO A 155 10.37 5.45 0.58
C PRO A 155 10.58 5.12 2.07
N PRO A 156 11.80 5.35 2.59
CA PRO A 156 12.05 5.30 4.03
C PRO A 156 11.12 6.22 4.81
N TRP A 157 10.75 5.77 6.00
CA TRP A 157 9.94 6.56 6.91
C TRP A 157 10.66 7.83 7.33
N ASN A 158 9.92 8.94 7.46
CA ASN A 158 10.45 10.22 7.90
C ASN A 158 9.47 10.89 8.86
N ASP A 159 9.89 11.06 10.12
CA ASP A 159 9.08 11.69 11.18
C ASP A 159 8.70 13.15 10.87
N GLY A 160 9.50 13.85 10.07
CA GLY A 160 9.16 15.19 9.59
C GLY A 160 8.03 15.20 8.54
N ASN A 161 7.71 14.03 7.98
CA ASN A 161 6.76 13.89 6.90
C ASN A 161 5.38 13.35 7.32
N VAL A 162 5.16 13.13 8.61
CA VAL A 162 3.90 12.58 9.13
C VAL A 162 2.78 13.61 9.00
N ALA A 163 1.70 13.21 8.34
CA ALA A 163 0.49 14.03 8.26
C ALA A 163 -0.25 14.02 9.60
N GLY A 164 -0.94 15.11 9.93
CA GLY A 164 -1.80 15.14 11.11
C GLY A 164 -2.95 14.13 11.03
N LYS A 165 -3.57 13.81 12.17
CA LYS A 165 -4.72 12.90 12.21
C LYS A 165 -5.82 13.33 11.23
N GLY A 166 -6.29 12.41 10.40
CA GLY A 166 -7.33 12.67 9.40
C GLY A 166 -6.84 13.42 8.15
N ILE A 167 -5.53 13.59 7.99
CA ILE A 167 -4.89 14.23 6.84
C ILE A 167 -4.04 13.20 6.09
N VAL A 168 -4.09 13.26 4.76
CA VAL A 168 -3.17 12.58 3.86
C VAL A 168 -2.34 13.62 3.12
N ARG A 169 -1.06 13.34 2.88
CA ARG A 169 -0.22 14.16 2.01
C ARG A 169 -0.29 13.57 0.60
N VAL A 170 -0.78 14.37 -0.33
CA VAL A 170 -0.86 14.03 -1.75
C VAL A 170 0.10 14.91 -2.53
N MET A 171 0.75 14.36 -3.55
CA MET A 171 1.54 15.17 -4.49
C MET A 171 0.60 15.84 -5.48
N ASP A 172 0.77 17.15 -5.68
CA ASP A 172 0.04 17.88 -6.72
C ASP A 172 0.70 17.73 -8.11
N GLU A 173 0.13 18.36 -9.12
CA GLU A 173 0.62 18.31 -10.51
C GLU A 173 2.05 18.85 -10.68
N SER A 174 2.56 19.62 -9.71
CA SER A 174 3.91 20.17 -9.69
C SER A 174 4.87 19.36 -8.82
N ASP A 175 4.48 18.14 -8.43
CA ASP A 175 5.26 17.28 -7.52
C ASP A 175 5.55 17.98 -6.18
N SER A 176 4.59 18.81 -5.72
CA SER A 176 4.64 19.47 -4.42
C SER A 176 3.69 18.77 -3.43
N PRO A 177 4.12 18.49 -2.19
CA PRO A 177 3.28 17.85 -1.20
C PRO A 177 2.19 18.81 -0.71
N LYS A 178 0.94 18.33 -0.73
CA LYS A 178 -0.24 19.04 -0.25
C LYS A 178 -0.96 18.21 0.80
N GLU A 179 -1.27 18.84 1.93
CA GLU A 179 -2.11 18.24 2.96
C GLU A 179 -3.58 18.35 2.58
N VAL A 180 -4.26 17.20 2.54
CA VAL A 180 -5.68 17.07 2.19
C VAL A 180 -6.36 16.24 3.26
N LYS A 181 -7.61 16.57 3.61
CA LYS A 181 -8.39 15.71 4.52
C LYS A 181 -8.62 14.36 3.87
N ILE A 182 -8.47 13.28 4.64
CA ILE A 182 -8.75 11.93 4.15
C ILE A 182 -10.16 11.87 3.56
N SER A 183 -11.15 12.47 4.21
CA SER A 183 -12.53 12.55 3.69
C SER A 183 -12.65 13.21 2.32
N ASP A 184 -11.83 14.23 2.02
CA ASP A 184 -11.88 14.91 0.73
C ASP A 184 -11.12 14.11 -0.34
N TRP A 185 -10.02 13.46 0.05
CA TRP A 185 -9.33 12.50 -0.81
C TRP A 185 -10.24 11.31 -1.18
N ILE A 186 -10.99 10.74 -0.23
CA ILE A 186 -11.98 9.69 -0.50
C ILE A 186 -13.07 10.16 -1.47
N LYS A 187 -13.59 11.38 -1.34
CA LYS A 187 -14.55 11.95 -2.31
C LYS A 187 -13.96 12.04 -3.72
N ASP A 188 -12.70 12.46 -3.83
CA ASP A 188 -12.01 12.49 -5.12
C ASP A 188 -11.85 11.08 -5.70
N LEU A 189 -11.51 10.08 -4.89
CA LEU A 189 -11.45 8.69 -5.33
C LEU A 189 -12.81 8.19 -5.83
N LYS A 190 -13.91 8.45 -5.09
CA LYS A 190 -15.27 8.10 -5.53
C LYS A 190 -15.59 8.70 -6.90
N ARG A 191 -15.22 9.96 -7.13
CA ARG A 191 -15.40 10.64 -8.43
C ARG A 191 -14.56 10.00 -9.53
N ILE A 192 -13.28 9.70 -9.28
CA ILE A 192 -12.37 9.09 -10.25
C ILE A 192 -12.84 7.69 -10.64
N TRP A 193 -13.35 6.92 -9.68
CA TRP A 193 -13.81 5.54 -9.88
C TRP A 193 -15.30 5.42 -10.25
N GLU A 194 -15.95 6.57 -10.50
CA GLU A 194 -17.37 6.66 -10.87
C GLU A 194 -18.29 5.89 -9.90
N ILE A 195 -17.98 5.97 -8.60
CA ILE A 195 -18.76 5.34 -7.53
C ILE A 195 -19.91 6.29 -7.16
N GLN A 196 -21.15 5.80 -7.25
CA GLN A 196 -22.32 6.59 -6.89
C GLN A 196 -22.43 6.68 -5.37
N GLU A 197 -22.76 7.86 -4.86
CA GLU A 197 -23.19 8.03 -3.47
C GLU A 197 -24.65 7.54 -3.37
N GLU A 198 -24.92 6.60 -2.47
CA GLU A 198 -26.28 6.18 -2.11
C GLU A 198 -26.97 7.20 -1.18
#